data_AF-A0A966MVA4-F1
#
_entry.id   AF-A0A966MVA4-F1
#
_cell.length_a   1.000
_cell.length_b   1.000
_cell.length_c   1.000
_cell.angle_alpha   90.00
_cell.angle_beta   90.00
_cell.angle_gamma   90.00
#
_symmetry.space_group_name_H-M   'P 1'
#
loop_
_entity.id
_entity.type
_entity.pdbx_description
1 polymer ?
#
loop_
_entity_poly.entity_id
_entity_poly.type
_entity_poly.pdbx_seq_one_letter_code
_entity_poly.pdbx_strand_id
1 'polypeptide(L)'
;MGFWAWGLLAGVGLTAVATALARRLPAPLALLPFGIALLPVLANRPVADRTAEPVATLPRTYARLLLDAVPDGGILIAAGDNDTFPLWYLQQVEDVRLDVTVVTVPLLGAEWYRAGLARAGALPRALVAPWAGPEATLAAVMRSAAEKRRAVRVSTLLDAGDRRRLDVRRGWALHGLVYAPDSAAGPGATVLNTRAMRSSRDQVPPDALAGLPPFADPAARTAQELLRCATVQRLTDTLLVSGCSGI
;
A
#
# COMPACT_ATOMS: atom_id res chain seq x y z
N MET A 1 15.97 8.27 15.01
CA MET A 1 17.12 7.37 14.73
C MET A 1 16.62 6.25 13.85
N GLY A 2 17.18 6.06 12.66
CA GLY A 2 16.76 4.98 11.75
C GLY A 2 17.28 3.61 12.20
N PHE A 3 16.72 2.52 11.67
CA PHE A 3 17.16 1.15 11.95
C PHE A 3 18.65 0.93 11.68
N TRP A 4 19.23 1.63 10.70
CA TRP A 4 20.67 1.58 10.39
C TRP A 4 21.54 2.06 11.57
N ALA A 5 21.11 3.07 12.31
CA ALA A 5 21.87 3.61 13.44
C ALA A 5 21.90 2.61 14.61
N TRP A 6 20.78 1.92 14.85
CA TRP A 6 20.70 0.83 15.82
C TRP A 6 21.59 -0.35 15.43
N GLY A 7 21.63 -0.70 14.14
CA GLY A 7 22.54 -1.73 13.62
C GLY A 7 24.02 -1.40 13.87
N LEU A 8 24.42 -0.14 13.64
CA LEU A 8 25.78 0.32 13.95
C LEU A 8 26.10 0.24 15.44
N LEU A 9 25.20 0.72 16.30
CA LEU A 9 25.38 0.65 17.76
C LEU A 9 25.48 -0.80 18.25
N ALA A 10 24.66 -1.71 17.70
CA ALA A 10 24.74 -3.12 17.99
C ALA A 10 26.09 -3.72 17.58
N GLY A 11 26.60 -3.35 16.39
CA GLY A 11 27.92 -3.78 15.91
C GLY A 11 29.08 -3.28 16.79
N VAL A 12 29.02 -2.02 17.23
CA VAL A 12 30.00 -1.45 18.18
C VAL A 12 29.93 -2.19 19.52
N GLY A 13 28.73 -2.43 20.05
CA GLY A 13 28.52 -3.19 21.29
C GLY A 13 29.06 -4.62 21.21
N LEU A 14 28.77 -5.33 20.11
CA LEU A 14 29.29 -6.68 19.84
C LEU A 14 30.82 -6.71 19.84
N THR A 15 31.44 -5.74 19.17
CA THR A 15 32.91 -5.62 19.10
C THR A 15 33.51 -5.32 20.47
N ALA A 16 32.90 -4.42 21.25
CA ALA A 16 33.35 -4.10 22.61
C ALA A 16 33.27 -5.32 23.55
N VAL A 17 32.19 -6.09 23.48
CA VAL A 17 32.05 -7.33 24.28
C VAL A 17 33.06 -8.39 23.84
N ALA A 18 33.20 -8.62 22.53
CA ALA A 18 34.15 -9.61 22.00
C ALA A 18 35.61 -9.27 22.38
N THR A 19 36.01 -8.01 22.27
CA THR A 19 37.35 -7.55 22.67
C THR A 19 37.58 -7.66 24.18
N ALA A 20 36.56 -7.41 25.02
CA ALA A 20 36.65 -7.64 26.45
C ALA A 20 36.81 -9.12 26.80
N LEU A 21 36.08 -10.01 26.13
CA LEU A 21 36.19 -11.47 26.30
C LEU A 21 37.54 -12.02 25.83
N ALA A 22 38.07 -11.52 24.72
CA ALA A 22 39.36 -11.91 24.17
C ALA A 22 40.54 -11.67 25.12
N ARG A 23 40.38 -10.78 26.12
CA ARG A 23 41.40 -10.56 27.17
C ARG A 23 41.47 -11.69 28.19
N ARG A 24 40.43 -12.53 28.30
CA ARG A 24 40.29 -13.54 29.36
C ARG A 24 40.02 -14.95 28.85
N LEU A 25 39.54 -15.08 27.62
CA LEU A 25 39.08 -16.33 27.04
C LEU A 25 39.79 -16.61 25.70
N PRO A 26 39.93 -17.88 25.29
CA PRO A 26 40.44 -18.24 23.98
C PRO A 26 39.53 -17.69 22.87
N ALA A 27 40.14 -17.43 21.71
CA ALA A 27 39.51 -16.84 20.52
C ALA A 27 38.10 -17.36 20.18
N PRO A 28 37.81 -18.69 20.14
CA PRO A 28 36.47 -19.17 19.81
C PRO A 28 35.38 -18.71 20.80
N LEU A 29 35.71 -18.62 22.10
CA LEU A 29 34.76 -18.13 23.11
C LEU A 29 34.58 -16.62 23.05
N ALA A 30 35.63 -15.88 22.69
CA ALA A 30 35.55 -14.43 22.50
C ALA A 30 34.68 -14.02 21.31
N LEU A 31 34.52 -14.90 20.31
CA LEU A 31 33.69 -14.67 19.12
C LEU A 31 32.22 -15.09 19.28
N LEU A 32 31.84 -15.74 20.39
CA LEU A 32 30.46 -16.15 20.66
C LEU A 32 29.41 -15.03 20.50
N PRO A 33 29.66 -13.76 20.89
CA PRO A 33 28.68 -12.69 20.70
C PRO A 33 28.24 -12.53 19.24
N PHE A 34 29.16 -12.67 18.28
CA PHE A 34 28.83 -12.62 16.85
C PHE A 34 28.01 -13.84 16.41
N GLY A 35 28.33 -15.03 16.94
CA GLY A 35 27.55 -16.24 16.70
C GLY A 35 26.11 -16.11 17.23
N ILE A 36 25.94 -15.55 18.43
CA ILE A 36 24.62 -15.27 19.01
C ILE A 36 23.86 -14.23 18.16
N ALA A 37 24.55 -13.17 17.70
CA ALA A 37 23.93 -12.17 16.83
C ALA A 37 23.48 -12.73 15.47
N LEU A 38 24.09 -13.83 15.00
CA LEU A 38 23.69 -14.50 13.76
C LEU A 38 22.43 -15.37 13.93
N LEU A 39 22.14 -15.84 15.16
CA LEU A 39 20.96 -16.67 15.44
C LEU A 39 19.64 -16.05 14.94
N PRO A 40 19.28 -14.79 15.28
CA PRO A 40 18.04 -14.20 14.78
C PRO A 40 18.03 -14.04 13.25
N VAL A 41 19.18 -13.82 12.60
CA VAL A 41 19.25 -13.74 11.12
C VAL A 41 18.90 -15.07 10.48
N LEU A 42 19.48 -16.16 10.99
CA LEU A 42 19.22 -17.51 10.48
C LEU A 42 17.81 -17.99 10.83
N ALA A 43 17.37 -17.77 12.07
CA ALA A 43 16.06 -18.17 12.56
C ALA A 43 14.92 -17.42 11.87
N ASN A 44 15.12 -16.13 11.53
CA ASN A 44 14.09 -15.33 10.85
C ASN A 44 14.09 -15.52 9.33
N ARG A 45 15.15 -16.07 8.72
CA ARG A 45 15.22 -16.26 7.27
C ARG A 45 13.95 -16.90 6.67
N PRO A 46 13.42 -18.05 7.15
CA PRO A 46 12.24 -18.66 6.52
C PRO A 46 10.98 -17.79 6.61
N VAL A 47 10.87 -16.92 7.62
CA VAL A 47 9.70 -16.04 7.81
C VAL A 47 9.90 -14.70 7.12
N ALA A 48 11.13 -14.24 6.91
CA ALA A 48 11.49 -12.97 6.29
C ALA A 48 11.85 -13.09 4.80
N ASP A 49 12.02 -14.30 4.27
CA ASP A 49 12.28 -14.51 2.85
C ASP A 49 11.08 -14.06 2.02
N ARG A 50 11.31 -13.14 1.09
CA ARG A 50 10.31 -12.58 0.16
C ARG A 50 10.67 -12.85 -1.29
N THR A 51 11.62 -13.75 -1.53
CA THR A 51 12.09 -14.09 -2.89
C THR A 51 11.24 -15.16 -3.57
N ALA A 52 10.45 -15.92 -2.79
CA ALA A 52 9.61 -16.99 -3.32
C ALA A 52 8.33 -16.43 -3.95
N GLU A 53 7.95 -16.99 -5.10
CA GLU A 53 6.65 -16.74 -5.70
C GLU A 53 5.54 -17.50 -4.96
N PRO A 54 4.31 -16.96 -4.91
CA PRO A 54 3.90 -15.66 -5.46
C PRO A 54 4.15 -14.46 -4.53
N VAL A 55 4.75 -14.68 -3.35
CA VAL A 55 4.93 -13.63 -2.32
C VAL A 55 5.74 -12.45 -2.87
N ALA A 56 6.76 -12.72 -3.68
CA ALA A 56 7.60 -11.70 -4.30
C ALA A 56 6.81 -10.74 -5.21
N THR A 57 5.87 -11.26 -6.01
CA THR A 57 5.15 -10.48 -7.02
C THR A 57 3.79 -9.94 -6.56
N LEU A 58 3.22 -10.47 -5.47
CA LEU A 58 1.91 -10.05 -4.96
C LEU A 58 1.73 -8.52 -4.82
N PRO A 59 2.66 -7.75 -4.20
CA PRO A 59 2.50 -6.31 -4.08
C PRO A 59 2.47 -5.61 -5.44
N ARG A 60 3.31 -6.06 -6.38
CA ARG A 60 3.37 -5.55 -7.74
C ARG A 60 2.06 -5.81 -8.49
N THR A 61 1.53 -7.02 -8.41
CA THR A 61 0.23 -7.39 -8.99
C THR A 61 -0.91 -6.57 -8.40
N TYR A 62 -0.95 -6.41 -7.08
CA TYR A 62 -1.94 -5.59 -6.39
C TYR A 62 -1.92 -4.13 -6.88
N ALA A 63 -0.76 -3.50 -6.91
CA ALA A 63 -0.60 -2.12 -7.37
C ALA A 63 -0.95 -1.96 -8.86
N ARG A 64 -0.66 -2.96 -9.70
CA ARG A 64 -1.02 -2.94 -11.12
C ARG A 64 -2.54 -2.90 -11.29
N LEU A 65 -3.27 -3.74 -10.56
CA LEU A 65 -4.74 -3.77 -10.59
C LEU A 65 -5.36 -2.48 -10.07
N LEU A 66 -4.76 -1.85 -9.05
CA LEU A 66 -5.20 -0.54 -8.57
C LEU A 66 -5.04 0.53 -9.66
N LEU A 67 -3.88 0.61 -10.32
CA LEU A 67 -3.61 1.59 -11.37
C LEU A 67 -4.50 1.37 -12.60
N ASP A 68 -4.63 0.13 -13.07
CA ASP A 68 -5.41 -0.20 -14.26
C ASP A 68 -6.92 0.08 -14.08
N ALA A 69 -7.42 0.12 -12.84
CA ALA A 69 -8.80 0.52 -12.54
C ALA A 69 -9.04 2.05 -12.58
N VAL A 70 -7.97 2.86 -12.68
CA VAL A 70 -8.05 4.31 -12.81
C VAL A 70 -8.16 4.70 -14.28
N PRO A 71 -9.15 5.50 -14.68
CA PRO A 71 -9.22 6.05 -16.03
C PRO A 71 -8.00 6.94 -16.36
N ASP A 72 -7.72 7.10 -17.65
CA ASP A 72 -6.57 7.86 -18.16
C ASP A 72 -6.45 9.24 -17.53
N GLY A 73 -5.25 9.57 -17.05
CA GLY A 73 -4.96 10.85 -16.40
C GLY A 73 -5.64 11.05 -15.04
N GLY A 74 -6.25 10.01 -14.47
CA GLY A 74 -7.00 10.07 -13.21
C GLY A 74 -6.13 10.23 -11.97
N ILE A 75 -6.78 10.20 -10.82
CA ILE A 75 -6.17 10.28 -9.48
C ILE A 75 -6.52 9.02 -8.71
N LEU A 76 -5.53 8.40 -8.08
CA LEU A 76 -5.69 7.30 -7.14
C LEU A 76 -5.34 7.77 -5.73
N ILE A 77 -6.31 7.74 -4.82
CA ILE A 77 -6.08 8.05 -3.40
C ILE A 77 -5.68 6.75 -2.69
N ALA A 78 -4.45 6.72 -2.19
CA ALA A 78 -3.84 5.63 -1.46
C ALA A 78 -3.88 5.90 0.05
N ALA A 79 -4.26 4.90 0.84
CA ALA A 79 -4.48 5.05 2.27
C ALA A 79 -3.18 5.01 3.08
N GLY A 80 -2.18 4.27 2.60
CA GLY A 80 -0.95 4.06 3.36
C GLY A 80 0.21 3.51 2.56
N ASP A 81 1.20 3.02 3.29
CA ASP A 81 2.42 2.39 2.80
C ASP A 81 2.15 1.13 1.96
N ASN A 82 1.22 0.28 2.40
CA ASN A 82 0.83 -0.95 1.71
C ASN A 82 0.29 -0.71 0.29
N ASP A 83 -0.33 0.45 0.03
CA ASP A 83 -0.68 0.89 -1.32
C ASP A 83 0.52 1.59 -1.98
N THR A 84 1.11 2.56 -1.27
CA THR A 84 1.95 3.59 -1.86
C THR A 84 3.27 3.03 -2.39
N PHE A 85 3.95 2.18 -1.61
CA PHE A 85 5.25 1.66 -2.03
C PHE A 85 5.18 0.83 -3.31
N PRO A 86 4.28 -0.17 -3.45
CA PRO A 86 4.19 -0.91 -4.69
C PRO A 86 3.67 -0.06 -5.86
N LEU A 87 2.79 0.92 -5.61
CA LEU A 87 2.35 1.90 -6.64
C LEU A 87 3.53 2.74 -7.15
N TRP A 88 4.35 3.27 -6.24
CA TRP A 88 5.53 4.06 -6.61
C TRP A 88 6.61 3.22 -7.25
N TYR A 89 6.80 1.98 -6.83
CA TYR A 89 7.71 1.07 -7.50
C TYR A 89 7.31 0.90 -8.98
N LEU A 90 6.02 0.62 -9.24
CA LEU A 90 5.51 0.53 -10.60
C LEU A 90 5.73 1.83 -11.41
N GLN A 91 5.47 2.99 -10.82
CA GLN A 91 5.61 4.26 -11.53
C GLN A 91 7.07 4.71 -11.70
N GLN A 92 7.92 4.58 -10.68
CA GLN A 92 9.26 5.18 -10.66
C GLN A 92 10.35 4.22 -11.16
N VAL A 93 10.09 2.91 -11.16
CA VAL A 93 11.05 1.89 -11.57
C VAL A 93 10.61 1.19 -12.85
N GLU A 94 9.31 0.89 -12.98
CA GLU A 94 8.78 0.15 -14.14
C GLU A 94 8.05 1.03 -15.17
N ASP A 95 8.00 2.35 -14.97
CA ASP A 95 7.35 3.32 -15.86
C ASP A 95 5.88 2.99 -16.20
N VAL A 96 5.16 2.36 -15.26
CA VAL A 96 3.77 1.94 -15.44
C VAL A 96 2.80 3.05 -15.05
N ARG A 97 1.84 3.36 -15.94
CA ARG A 97 0.70 4.28 -15.67
C ARG A 97 1.15 5.62 -15.05
N LEU A 98 2.18 6.23 -15.65
CA LEU A 98 2.70 7.55 -15.28
C LEU A 98 1.66 8.68 -15.41
N ASP A 99 0.59 8.43 -16.16
CA ASP A 99 -0.55 9.34 -16.32
C ASP A 99 -1.38 9.48 -15.03
N VAL A 100 -1.40 8.45 -14.18
CA VAL A 100 -2.18 8.44 -12.94
C VAL A 100 -1.42 9.18 -11.84
N THR A 101 -2.07 10.15 -11.19
CA THR A 101 -1.48 10.75 -9.98
C THR A 101 -1.89 9.98 -8.73
N VAL A 102 -0.90 9.39 -8.06
CA VAL A 102 -1.11 8.74 -6.76
C VAL A 102 -1.03 9.77 -5.63
N VAL A 103 -2.09 9.86 -4.83
CA VAL A 103 -2.24 10.73 -3.67
C VAL A 103 -2.23 9.89 -2.40
N THR A 104 -1.12 9.93 -1.67
CA THR A 104 -0.88 9.19 -0.43
C THR A 104 -1.32 10.03 0.76
N VAL A 105 -2.41 9.61 1.41
CA VAL A 105 -3.04 10.37 2.51
C VAL A 105 -2.07 10.71 3.65
N PRO A 106 -1.26 9.76 4.18
CA PRO A 106 -0.34 10.08 5.28
C PRO A 106 0.76 11.09 4.95
N LEU A 107 1.07 11.28 3.66
CA LEU A 107 2.12 12.21 3.22
C LEU A 107 1.60 13.63 2.98
N LEU A 108 0.29 13.87 3.06
CA LEU A 108 -0.30 15.19 2.83
C LEU A 108 0.17 16.26 3.82
N GLY A 109 0.69 15.86 4.99
CA GLY A 109 1.31 16.77 5.96
C GLY A 109 2.68 17.29 5.53
N ALA A 110 3.36 16.62 4.60
CA ALA A 110 4.68 17.02 4.15
C ALA A 110 4.60 18.04 2.99
N GLU A 111 5.23 19.21 3.18
CA GLU A 111 5.24 20.29 2.18
C GLU A 111 5.85 19.85 0.85
N TRP A 112 6.96 19.11 0.88
CA TRP A 112 7.61 18.59 -0.33
C TRP A 112 6.67 17.69 -1.15
N TYR A 113 5.80 16.93 -0.47
CA TYR A 113 4.85 16.03 -1.10
C TYR A 113 3.70 16.83 -1.73
N ARG A 114 3.14 17.78 -0.99
CA ARG A 114 2.13 18.72 -1.53
C ARG A 114 2.67 19.51 -2.73
N ALA A 115 3.94 19.92 -2.69
CA ALA A 115 4.60 20.57 -3.83
C ALA A 115 4.66 19.65 -5.06
N GLY A 116 4.93 18.36 -4.85
CA GLY A 116 4.83 17.32 -5.89
C GLY A 116 3.43 17.21 -6.48
N LEU A 117 2.40 17.10 -5.64
CA LEU A 117 1.00 17.07 -6.09
C LEU A 117 0.61 18.33 -6.87
N ALA A 118 1.14 19.49 -6.47
CA ALA A 118 0.89 20.74 -7.19
C ALA A 118 1.57 20.78 -8.56
N ARG A 119 2.77 20.22 -8.70
CA ARG A 119 3.43 20.04 -10.01
C ARG A 119 2.65 19.06 -10.90
N ALA A 120 2.13 17.97 -10.34
CA ALA A 120 1.25 17.02 -11.02
C ALA A 120 -0.17 17.55 -11.26
N GLY A 121 -0.45 18.79 -10.85
CA GLY A 121 -1.77 19.42 -11.04
C GLY A 121 -2.90 18.80 -10.24
N ALA A 122 -2.61 17.98 -9.22
CA ALA A 122 -3.60 17.41 -8.31
C ALA A 122 -3.95 18.35 -7.13
N LEU A 123 -3.10 19.33 -6.83
CA LEU A 123 -3.31 20.29 -5.75
C LEU A 123 -3.02 21.74 -6.23
N PRO A 124 -3.80 22.75 -5.83
CA PRO A 124 -3.46 24.14 -6.09
C PRO A 124 -2.14 24.55 -5.43
N ARG A 125 -1.27 25.27 -6.15
CA ARG A 125 0.03 25.74 -5.62
C ARG A 125 -0.11 26.59 -4.34
N ALA A 126 -1.19 27.35 -4.23
CA ALA A 126 -1.49 28.16 -3.05
C ALA A 126 -1.67 27.35 -1.76
N LEU A 127 -1.91 26.03 -1.86
CA LEU A 127 -2.13 25.12 -0.73
C LEU A 127 -0.90 24.25 -0.41
N VAL A 128 0.26 24.57 -0.99
CA VAL A 128 1.51 23.84 -0.72
C VAL A 128 2.07 24.20 0.66
N ALA A 129 2.32 25.48 0.93
CA ALA A 129 2.87 25.92 2.21
C ALA A 129 1.83 25.91 3.36
N PRO A 130 0.63 26.55 3.22
CA PRO A 130 -0.36 26.50 4.28
C PRO A 130 -0.96 25.09 4.36
N TRP A 131 -0.76 24.43 5.50
CA TRP A 131 -1.34 23.12 5.76
C TRP A 131 -2.54 23.25 6.71
N ALA A 132 -3.74 23.10 6.16
CA ALA A 132 -5.00 23.13 6.90
C ALA A 132 -5.45 21.73 7.39
N GLY A 133 -4.53 20.76 7.42
CA GLY A 133 -4.82 19.36 7.77
C GLY A 133 -5.12 18.46 6.55
N PRO A 134 -5.18 17.14 6.78
CA PRO A 134 -5.35 16.15 5.71
C PRO A 134 -6.72 16.26 5.03
N GLU A 135 -7.79 16.49 5.78
CA GLU A 135 -9.16 16.58 5.24
C GLU A 135 -9.32 17.77 4.28
N ALA A 136 -8.87 18.95 4.67
CA ALA A 136 -8.91 20.14 3.83
C ALA A 136 -8.07 19.98 2.55
N THR A 137 -6.91 19.30 2.67
CA THR A 137 -6.02 19.00 1.54
C THR A 137 -6.68 18.01 0.57
N LEU A 138 -7.30 16.94 1.08
CA LEU A 138 -8.03 15.98 0.25
C LEU A 138 -9.24 16.61 -0.43
N ALA A 139 -10.01 17.44 0.28
CA ALA A 139 -11.10 18.18 -0.32
C ALA A 139 -10.61 19.11 -1.45
N ALA A 140 -9.43 19.71 -1.30
CA ALA A 140 -8.81 20.51 -2.37
C ALA A 140 -8.38 19.65 -3.57
N VAL A 141 -7.85 18.44 -3.33
CA VAL A 141 -7.55 17.47 -4.39
C VAL A 141 -8.82 17.09 -5.15
N MET A 142 -9.90 16.75 -4.43
CA MET A 142 -11.19 16.39 -5.04
C MET A 142 -11.76 17.53 -5.88
N ARG A 143 -11.70 18.77 -5.38
CA ARG A 143 -12.12 19.96 -6.15
C ARG A 143 -11.27 20.15 -7.40
N SER A 144 -9.95 20.08 -7.28
CA SER A 144 -9.04 20.23 -8.42
C SER A 144 -9.26 19.13 -9.46
N ALA A 145 -9.53 17.90 -9.03
CA ALA A 145 -9.88 16.79 -9.90
C ALA A 145 -11.17 17.07 -10.67
N ALA A 146 -12.22 17.55 -9.98
CA ALA A 146 -13.50 17.89 -10.60
C ALA A 146 -13.37 19.02 -11.63
N GLU A 147 -12.67 20.11 -11.28
CA GLU A 147 -12.40 21.25 -12.17
C GLU A 147 -11.66 20.81 -13.44
N LYS A 148 -10.68 19.91 -13.30
CA LYS A 148 -9.87 19.38 -14.40
C LYS A 148 -10.46 18.14 -15.05
N ARG A 149 -11.66 17.72 -14.64
CA ARG A 149 -12.36 16.51 -15.12
C ARG A 149 -11.52 15.22 -15.02
N ARG A 150 -10.67 15.12 -14.00
CA ARG A 150 -9.88 13.93 -13.70
C ARG A 150 -10.73 12.96 -12.88
N ALA A 151 -10.82 11.71 -13.33
CA ALA A 151 -11.51 10.67 -12.58
C ALA A 151 -10.76 10.38 -11.27
N VAL A 152 -11.48 10.19 -10.17
CA VAL A 152 -10.90 9.79 -8.88
C VAL A 152 -11.25 8.33 -8.59
N ARG A 153 -10.26 7.59 -8.09
CA ARG A 153 -10.38 6.27 -7.48
C ARG A 153 -9.77 6.29 -6.10
N VAL A 154 -10.26 5.44 -5.23
CA VAL A 154 -9.81 5.34 -3.83
C VAL A 154 -9.46 3.89 -3.54
N SER A 155 -8.29 3.63 -2.95
CA SER A 155 -7.90 2.28 -2.53
C SER A 155 -8.94 1.67 -1.58
N THR A 156 -9.11 0.35 -1.65
CA THR A 156 -9.92 -0.37 -0.67
C THR A 156 -9.37 -0.28 0.75
N LEU A 157 -8.08 0.05 0.92
CA LEU A 157 -7.48 0.26 2.24
C LEU A 157 -7.94 1.55 2.92
N LEU A 158 -8.53 2.50 2.19
CA LEU A 158 -9.09 3.70 2.83
C LEU A 158 -10.40 3.34 3.52
N ASP A 159 -10.51 3.63 4.81
CA ASP A 159 -11.68 3.27 5.58
C ASP A 159 -12.94 3.97 5.07
N ALA A 160 -14.10 3.37 5.35
CA ALA A 160 -15.37 3.88 4.87
C ALA A 160 -15.72 5.27 5.45
N GLY A 161 -15.27 5.60 6.65
CA GLY A 161 -15.44 6.92 7.27
C GLY A 161 -14.69 7.99 6.50
N ASP A 162 -13.40 7.79 6.28
CA ASP A 162 -12.55 8.73 5.52
C ASP A 162 -13.00 8.84 4.06
N ARG A 163 -13.36 7.71 3.43
CA ARG A 163 -13.94 7.71 2.07
C ARG A 163 -15.21 8.54 1.99
N ARG A 164 -16.13 8.41 2.96
CA ARG A 164 -17.38 9.22 2.99
C ARG A 164 -17.10 10.71 3.16
N ARG A 165 -16.02 11.10 3.84
CA ARG A 165 -15.63 12.51 4.00
C ARG A 165 -15.10 13.11 2.70
N LEU A 166 -14.56 12.30 1.77
CA LEU A 166 -14.07 12.77 0.47
C LEU A 166 -15.19 13.29 -0.44
N ASP A 167 -16.35 12.62 -0.43
CA ASP A 167 -17.54 13.04 -1.15
C ASP A 167 -18.80 12.68 -0.35
N VAL A 168 -19.31 13.67 0.36
CA VAL A 168 -20.53 13.53 1.19
C VAL A 168 -21.81 13.53 0.37
N ARG A 169 -21.76 13.88 -0.92
CA ARG A 169 -22.95 14.06 -1.76
C ARG A 169 -23.26 12.83 -2.60
N ARG A 170 -22.29 11.94 -2.81
CA ARG A 170 -22.41 10.76 -3.66
C ARG A 170 -22.23 9.48 -2.85
N GLY A 171 -22.72 8.39 -3.41
CA GLY A 171 -22.31 7.07 -2.98
C GLY A 171 -21.01 6.65 -3.66
N TRP A 172 -20.60 5.42 -3.36
CA TRP A 172 -19.37 4.83 -3.87
C TRP A 172 -19.68 3.49 -4.52
N ALA A 173 -19.15 3.25 -5.71
CA ALA A 173 -19.21 1.94 -6.35
C ALA A 173 -17.85 1.25 -6.21
N LEU A 174 -17.83 0.01 -5.77
CA LEU A 174 -16.63 -0.82 -5.80
C LEU A 174 -16.38 -1.31 -7.24
N HIS A 175 -15.20 -0.99 -7.76
CA HIS A 175 -14.70 -1.29 -9.10
C HIS A 175 -13.40 -2.10 -8.99
N GLY A 176 -13.51 -3.42 -8.83
CA GLY A 176 -12.35 -4.26 -8.56
C GLY A 176 -11.77 -3.99 -7.18
N LEU A 177 -10.51 -3.52 -7.14
CA LEU A 177 -9.78 -3.20 -5.90
C LEU A 177 -9.81 -1.72 -5.52
N VAL A 178 -10.65 -0.91 -6.18
CA VAL A 178 -10.81 0.52 -5.88
C VAL A 178 -12.28 0.90 -5.77
N TYR A 179 -12.56 1.95 -5.00
CA TYR A 179 -13.85 2.63 -5.00
C TYR A 179 -13.86 3.79 -6.00
N ALA A 180 -14.96 3.97 -6.71
CA ALA A 180 -15.24 5.09 -7.59
C ALA A 180 -16.44 5.88 -7.06
N PRO A 181 -16.44 7.23 -7.14
CA PRO A 181 -17.65 8.02 -6.86
C PRO A 181 -18.77 7.60 -7.81
N ASP A 182 -19.97 7.36 -7.27
CA ASP A 182 -21.15 6.97 -8.03
C ASP A 182 -22.35 7.83 -7.64
N SER A 183 -22.94 8.49 -8.63
CA SER A 183 -24.13 9.34 -8.44
C SER A 183 -25.43 8.54 -8.39
N ALA A 184 -25.44 7.30 -8.89
CA ALA A 184 -26.61 6.43 -8.79
C ALA A 184 -26.77 5.85 -7.37
N ALA A 185 -25.65 5.63 -6.68
CA ALA A 185 -25.64 5.30 -5.27
C ALA A 185 -25.98 6.53 -4.41
N GLY A 186 -26.88 6.35 -3.43
CA GLY A 186 -27.24 7.41 -2.49
C GLY A 186 -26.05 7.87 -1.64
N PRO A 187 -26.10 9.08 -1.04
CA PRO A 187 -25.03 9.61 -0.19
C PRO A 187 -24.58 8.62 0.88
N GLY A 188 -23.28 8.34 0.94
CA GLY A 188 -22.69 7.41 1.91
C GLY A 188 -22.98 5.92 1.66
N ALA A 189 -23.85 5.58 0.71
CA ALA A 189 -24.06 4.20 0.28
C ALA A 189 -22.83 3.67 -0.45
N THR A 190 -22.60 2.37 -0.35
CA THR A 190 -21.61 1.67 -1.17
C THR A 190 -22.32 0.57 -1.94
N VAL A 191 -22.10 0.53 -3.25
CA VAL A 191 -22.69 -0.44 -4.17
C VAL A 191 -21.59 -1.21 -4.90
N LEU A 192 -21.96 -2.31 -5.54
CA LEU A 192 -21.04 -3.14 -6.31
C LEU A 192 -21.20 -2.88 -7.81
N ASN A 193 -20.12 -2.52 -8.52
CA ASN A 193 -20.12 -2.52 -9.97
C ASN A 193 -19.70 -3.90 -10.47
N THR A 194 -20.66 -4.82 -10.61
CA THR A 194 -20.40 -6.23 -10.97
C THR A 194 -19.62 -6.40 -12.29
N ARG A 195 -19.82 -5.51 -13.26
CA ARG A 195 -19.07 -5.54 -14.52
C ARG A 195 -17.60 -5.18 -14.30
N ALA A 196 -17.33 -4.07 -13.59
CA ALA A 196 -15.97 -3.66 -13.28
C ALA A 196 -15.25 -4.67 -12.38
N MET A 197 -15.97 -5.29 -11.43
CA MET A 197 -15.43 -6.37 -10.60
C MET A 197 -14.98 -7.57 -11.43
N ARG A 198 -15.82 -8.06 -12.35
CA ARG A 198 -15.46 -9.15 -13.27
C ARG A 198 -14.26 -8.77 -14.14
N SER A 199 -14.26 -7.57 -14.71
CA SER A 199 -13.14 -7.10 -15.53
C SER A 199 -11.82 -7.03 -14.76
N SER A 200 -11.84 -6.60 -13.49
CA SER A 200 -10.64 -6.56 -12.65
C SER A 200 -10.17 -7.97 -12.24
N ARG A 201 -11.12 -8.89 -12.05
CA ARG A 201 -10.87 -10.31 -11.78
C ARG A 201 -10.14 -10.98 -12.95
N ASP A 202 -10.58 -10.73 -14.18
CA ASP A 202 -9.99 -11.33 -15.39
C ASP A 202 -8.55 -10.85 -15.64
N GLN A 203 -8.14 -9.74 -15.02
CA GLN A 203 -6.78 -9.21 -15.07
C GLN A 203 -5.84 -9.83 -14.03
N VAL A 204 -6.34 -10.62 -13.08
CA VAL A 204 -5.49 -11.22 -12.04
C VAL A 204 -4.63 -12.32 -12.65
N PRO A 205 -3.29 -12.19 -12.61
CA PRO A 205 -2.39 -13.22 -13.14
C PRO A 205 -2.55 -14.56 -12.40
N PRO A 206 -2.58 -15.72 -13.10
CA PRO A 206 -2.77 -17.02 -12.46
C PRO A 206 -1.67 -17.40 -11.46
N ASP A 207 -0.43 -16.97 -11.72
CA ASP A 207 0.73 -17.14 -10.85
C ASP A 207 0.55 -16.43 -9.50
N ALA A 208 -0.06 -15.24 -9.46
CA ALA A 208 -0.37 -14.55 -8.21
C ALA A 208 -1.34 -15.34 -7.31
N LEU A 209 -2.08 -16.29 -7.89
CA LEU A 209 -3.05 -17.15 -7.20
C LEU A 209 -2.46 -18.52 -6.79
N ALA A 210 -1.21 -18.81 -7.14
CA ALA A 210 -0.52 -20.04 -6.76
C ALA A 210 -0.44 -20.23 -5.24
N GLY A 211 -0.22 -21.47 -4.78
CA GLY A 211 -0.13 -21.78 -3.35
C GLY A 211 0.97 -20.97 -2.65
N LEU A 212 0.63 -20.34 -1.52
CA LEU A 212 1.59 -19.62 -0.69
C LEU A 212 2.50 -20.60 0.07
N PRO A 213 3.79 -20.25 0.29
CA PRO A 213 4.67 -21.06 1.13
C PRO A 213 4.16 -21.15 2.57
N PRO A 214 4.48 -22.22 3.33
CA PRO A 214 3.96 -22.43 4.69
C PRO A 214 4.23 -21.26 5.66
N PHE A 215 5.36 -20.58 5.48
CA PHE A 215 5.80 -19.45 6.30
C PHE A 215 5.44 -18.09 5.70
N ALA A 216 4.56 -18.04 4.70
CA ALA A 216 4.06 -16.78 4.16
C ALA A 216 3.46 -15.94 5.28
N ASP A 217 3.79 -14.65 5.25
CA ASP A 217 3.29 -13.69 6.22
C ASP A 217 1.75 -13.53 6.08
N PRO A 218 1.05 -13.14 7.16
CA PRO A 218 -0.40 -12.88 7.10
C PRO A 218 -0.82 -11.89 6.02
N ALA A 219 -0.02 -10.85 5.72
CA ALA A 219 -0.38 -9.86 4.70
C ALA A 219 -0.41 -10.48 3.29
N ALA A 220 0.54 -11.35 2.95
CA ALA A 220 0.51 -12.10 1.68
C ALA A 220 -0.74 -12.98 1.56
N ARG A 221 -1.19 -13.61 2.66
CA ARG A 221 -2.45 -14.38 2.69
C ARG A 221 -3.66 -13.47 2.45
N THR A 222 -3.77 -12.37 3.19
CA THR A 222 -4.86 -11.41 3.04
C THR A 222 -4.91 -10.80 1.64
N ALA A 223 -3.76 -10.47 1.05
CA ALA A 223 -3.67 -9.99 -0.32
C ALA A 223 -4.15 -11.05 -1.31
N GLN A 224 -3.74 -12.32 -1.16
CA GLN A 224 -4.20 -13.39 -2.01
C GLN A 224 -5.70 -13.68 -1.83
N GLU A 225 -6.24 -13.62 -0.62
CA GLU A 225 -7.69 -13.78 -0.35
C GLU A 225 -8.50 -12.68 -1.06
N LEU A 226 -8.05 -11.43 -0.97
CA LEU A 226 -8.62 -10.33 -1.72
C LEU A 226 -8.54 -10.58 -3.23
N LEU A 227 -7.38 -11.01 -3.71
CA LEU A 227 -7.19 -11.38 -5.10
C LEU A 227 -7.98 -12.63 -5.50
N ARG A 228 -8.46 -13.49 -4.60
CA ARG A 228 -9.32 -14.67 -4.88
C ARG A 228 -10.81 -14.38 -4.78
N CYS A 229 -11.20 -13.23 -4.22
CA CYS A 229 -12.60 -12.82 -4.06
C CYS A 229 -13.37 -12.77 -5.40
N ALA A 230 -14.15 -13.81 -5.70
CA ALA A 230 -14.92 -13.86 -6.94
C ALA A 230 -16.27 -13.17 -6.84
N THR A 231 -16.89 -13.21 -5.66
CA THR A 231 -18.15 -12.52 -5.38
C THR A 231 -18.07 -11.80 -4.04
N VAL A 232 -18.39 -10.51 -4.02
CA VAL A 232 -18.56 -9.73 -2.80
C VAL A 232 -20.02 -9.85 -2.37
N GLN A 233 -20.28 -10.56 -1.27
CA GLN A 233 -21.60 -10.74 -0.68
C GLN A 233 -21.98 -9.59 0.25
N ARG A 234 -21.00 -9.02 0.96
CA ARG A 234 -21.20 -7.96 1.95
C ARG A 234 -20.08 -6.93 1.89
N LEU A 235 -20.44 -5.66 2.10
CA LEU A 235 -19.53 -4.51 2.10
C LEU A 235 -19.27 -4.03 3.53
N THR A 236 -18.92 -4.95 4.44
CA THR A 236 -18.85 -4.66 5.88
C THR A 236 -17.47 -4.22 6.35
N ASP A 237 -16.39 -4.69 5.70
CA ASP A 237 -15.02 -4.53 6.19
C ASP A 237 -14.15 -3.83 5.14
N THR A 238 -13.14 -3.07 5.58
CA THR A 238 -12.29 -2.23 4.72
C THR A 238 -11.69 -3.01 3.54
N LEU A 239 -11.13 -4.18 3.83
CA LEU A 239 -10.49 -5.06 2.85
C LEU A 239 -11.47 -5.98 2.12
N LEU A 240 -12.75 -6.00 2.48
CA LEU A 240 -13.82 -6.83 1.89
C LEU A 240 -13.63 -8.36 1.99
N VAL A 241 -12.51 -8.83 2.56
CA VAL A 241 -12.15 -10.25 2.63
C VAL A 241 -13.22 -11.10 3.33
N SER A 242 -13.74 -10.66 4.48
CA SER A 242 -14.77 -11.39 5.25
C SER A 242 -16.15 -11.43 4.56
N GLY A 243 -16.36 -10.54 3.60
CA GLY A 243 -17.57 -10.43 2.80
C GLY A 243 -17.48 -11.14 1.45
N CYS A 244 -16.35 -11.76 1.14
CA CYS A 244 -16.10 -12.43 -0.12
C CYS A 244 -16.39 -13.93 -0.04
N SER A 245 -17.05 -14.48 -1.05
CA SER A 245 -16.98 -15.93 -1.29
C SER A 245 -15.80 -16.23 -2.20
N GLY A 246 -14.91 -17.12 -1.74
CA GLY A 246 -13.95 -17.78 -2.62
C GLY A 246 -14.67 -18.64 -3.67
N ILE A 247 -13.96 -18.98 -4.74
CA ILE A 247 -14.34 -20.07 -5.65
C ILE A 247 -13.88 -21.37 -5.02
#